data_AF-A0A352JWC2-F1
#
_entry.id   AF-A0A352JWC2-F1
#
_cell.length_a   1.000
_cell.length_b   1.000
_cell.length_c   1.000
_cell.angle_alpha   90.00
_cell.angle_beta   90.00
_cell.angle_gamma   90.00
#
_symmetry.space_group_name_H-M   'P 1'
#
loop_
_entity.id
_entity.type
_entity.pdbx_description
1 polymer ?
#
loop_
_entity_poly.entity_id
_entity_poly.type
_entity_poly.pdbx_seq_one_letter_code
_entity_poly.pdbx_strand_id
1 'polypeptide(L)' 'ETTRVLTEASINGKIDNLLGLKENVIIGRLIPAGTGLEYYNSVDIIEEGEPEVAEKKIETVG' A
#
# COMPACT_ATOMS: atom_id res chain seq x y z
N GLU A 1 3.30 10.59 26.13
CA GLU A 1 2.41 9.84 25.22
C GLU A 1 3.07 8.60 24.59
N THR A 2 4.18 8.73 23.85
CA THR A 2 4.82 7.59 23.14
C THR A 2 5.12 6.38 24.04
N THR A 3 5.69 6.60 25.22
CA THR A 3 5.98 5.51 26.18
C THR A 3 4.71 4.81 26.65
N ARG A 4 3.62 5.55 26.86
CA ARG A 4 2.33 5.01 27.29
C ARG A 4 1.74 4.10 26.20
N VAL A 5 1.76 4.57 24.96
CA VAL A 5 1.27 3.83 23.78
C VAL A 5 2.07 2.55 23.54
N LEU A 6 3.41 2.60 23.67
CA LEU A 6 4.25 1.41 23.52
C LEU A 6 3.98 0.37 24.62
N THR A 7 3.86 0.80 25.88
CA THR A 7 3.56 -0.10 26.99
C THR A 7 2.22 -0.81 26.81
N GLU A 8 1.16 -0.08 26.46
CA GLU A 8 -0.16 -0.69 26.21
C GLU A 8 -0.14 -1.66 25.02
N ALA A 9 0.58 -1.33 23.95
CA ALA A 9 0.70 -2.22 22.79
C ALA A 9 1.45 -3.52 23.14
N SER A 10 2.53 -3.45 23.92
CA SER A 10 3.30 -4.62 24.35
C SER A 10 2.51 -5.54 25.29
N ILE A 11 1.78 -4.97 26.26
CA ILE A 11 0.96 -5.75 27.20
C ILE A 11 -0.15 -6.50 26.46
N ASN A 12 -0.79 -5.84 25.49
CA ASN A 12 -1.88 -6.43 24.72
C ASN A 12 -1.41 -7.30 23.54
N GLY A 13 -0.10 -7.42 23.31
CA GLY A 13 0.46 -8.14 22.16
C GLY A 13 -0.06 -7.64 20.82
N LYS A 14 -0.23 -6.32 20.66
CA LYS A 14 -0.82 -5.75 19.44
C LYS A 14 0.03 -6.07 18.21
N ILE A 15 -0.64 -6.49 17.15
CA ILE A 15 -0.04 -6.73 15.83
C ILE A 15 -0.37 -5.55 14.93
N ASP A 16 0.65 -4.97 14.30
CA ASP A 16 0.50 -3.94 13.29
C ASP A 16 0.69 -4.56 11.89
N ASN A 17 -0.34 -4.43 11.04
CA ASN A 17 -0.35 -4.99 9.70
C ASN A 17 0.25 -4.02 8.64
N LEU A 18 0.74 -2.85 9.05
CA LEU A 18 1.43 -1.88 8.19
C LEU A 18 0.60 -1.44 6.97
N LEU A 19 -0.71 -1.29 7.13
CA LEU A 19 -1.62 -0.96 6.02
C LEU A 19 -1.66 0.54 5.70
N GLY A 20 -1.15 1.39 6.61
CA GLY A 20 -1.26 2.84 6.50
C GLY A 20 -0.03 3.51 5.91
N LEU A 21 -0.18 4.81 5.64
CA LEU A 21 0.87 5.64 5.05
C LEU A 21 2.09 5.75 5.97
N LYS A 22 1.88 6.08 7.25
CA LYS A 22 2.97 6.39 8.18
C LYS A 22 3.78 5.14 8.52
N GLU A 23 3.11 4.02 8.69
CA GLU A 23 3.70 2.72 8.96
C GLU A 23 4.66 2.31 7.84
N ASN A 24 4.21 2.41 6.58
CA ASN A 24 5.05 2.12 5.42
C ASN A 24 6.23 3.10 5.26
N VAL A 25 6.02 4.39 5.57
CA VAL A 25 7.10 5.39 5.58
C VAL A 25 8.17 5.05 6.62
N ILE A 26 7.76 4.67 7.84
CA ILE A 26 8.70 4.34 8.93
C ILE A 26 9.54 3.09 8.59
N ILE A 27 8.93 2.10 7.93
CA ILE A 27 9.61 0.85 7.54
C ILE A 27 10.43 1.00 6.25
N GLY A 28 10.12 1.99 5.41
CA GLY A 28 10.79 2.21 4.12
C GLY A 28 10.25 1.36 2.98
N ARG A 29 8.96 0.99 3.03
CA ARG A 29 8.26 0.28 1.93
C ARG A 29 7.47 1.28 1.08
N LEU A 30 7.11 0.87 -0.14
CA LEU A 30 6.27 1.67 -1.03
C LEU A 30 4.93 1.99 -0.34
N ILE A 31 4.56 3.26 -0.33
CA ILE A 31 3.35 3.73 0.36
C ILE A 31 2.09 3.33 -0.42
N PRO A 32 0.95 3.09 0.26
CA PRO A 32 -0.32 2.73 -0.41
C PRO A 32 -1.01 3.97 -1.00
N ALA A 33 -0.31 4.75 -1.82
CA ALA A 33 -0.81 5.97 -2.44
C ALA A 33 -0.05 6.29 -3.74
N GLY A 34 -0.71 6.97 -4.67
CA GLY A 34 -0.12 7.32 -5.97
C GLY A 34 0.37 6.08 -6.71
N THR A 35 1.63 6.12 -7.17
CA THR A 35 2.28 5.00 -7.87
C THR A 35 2.45 3.74 -7.03
N GLY A 36 2.25 3.81 -5.71
CA GLY A 36 2.31 2.65 -4.84
C GLY A 36 1.00 1.87 -4.71
N LEU A 37 -0.07 2.30 -5.38
CA LEU A 37 -1.29 1.50 -5.50
C LEU A 37 -1.11 0.39 -6.54
N GLU A 38 -1.73 -0.76 -6.29
CA GLU A 38 -1.66 -1.93 -7.20
C GLU A 38 -2.06 -1.59 -8.64
N TYR A 39 -3.04 -0.70 -8.81
CA TYR A 39 -3.45 -0.18 -10.12
C TYR A 39 -2.27 0.33 -10.95
N TYR A 40 -1.33 1.05 -10.33
CA TYR A 40 -0.18 1.63 -11.02
C TYR A 40 1.03 0.70 -11.09
N ASN A 41 1.07 -0.38 -10.29
CA ASN A 41 2.17 -1.33 -10.28
C ASN A 41 2.26 -2.19 -11.56
N SER A 42 1.21 -2.21 -12.37
CA SER A 42 1.10 -3.06 -13.57
C SER A 42 0.80 -2.26 -14.85
N VAL A 43 1.32 -1.04 -14.91
CA VAL A 43 1.25 -0.20 -16.11
C VAL A 43 2.43 -0.54 -17.01
N ASP A 44 2.12 -1.16 -18.15
CA ASP A 44 3.10 -1.40 -19.20
C ASP A 44 3.30 -0.11 -20.00
N ILE A 45 4.56 0.23 -20.28
CA ILE A 45 4.90 1.39 -21.11
C ILE A 45 4.69 0.98 -22.57
N ILE A 46 3.63 1.48 -23.17
CA ILE A 46 3.37 1.33 -24.61
C ILE A 46 4.30 2.29 -25.36
N GLU A 47 5.20 1.77 -26.18
CA GLU A 47 5.92 2.58 -27.17
C GLU A 47 4.91 3.14 -28.19
N GLU A 48 5.12 4.38 -28.67
CA GLU A 48 4.20 5.03 -29.62
C GLU A 48 4.05 4.18 -30.90
N GLY A 49 2.94 3.43 -31.01
CA GLY A 49 2.67 2.61 -32.20
C GLY A 49 1.48 1.66 -32.14
N GLU A 50 1.07 1.15 -30.97
CA GLU A 50 0.02 0.12 -30.89
C GLU A 50 -1.00 0.42 -29.77
N PRO A 51 -2.31 0.54 -30.08
CA PRO A 51 -3.32 0.71 -29.06
C PRO A 51 -3.74 -0.66 -28.52
N GLU A 52 -3.33 -1.02 -27.31
CA GLU A 52 -3.96 -2.13 -26.58
C GLU A 52 -4.78 -1.59 -25.40
N VAL A 53 -6.09 -1.77 -25.50
CA VAL A 53 -7.06 -1.38 -24.46
C VAL A 53 -7.04 -2.44 -23.36
N ALA A 54 -6.31 -2.19 -22.28
CA ALA A 54 -6.33 -3.05 -21.11
C ALA A 54 -7.56 -2.74 -20.22
N GLU A 55 -8.68 -3.40 -20.49
CA GLU A 55 -9.75 -3.54 -19.49
C GLU A 55 -9.25 -4.46 -18.35
N LYS A 56 -8.93 -3.91 -17.18
CA LYS A 56 -8.75 -4.72 -15.96
C LYS A 56 -10.03 -4.67 -15.13
N LYS A 57 -10.68 -5.83 -14.99
CA LYS A 57 -11.78 -6.08 -14.05
C LYS A 57 -11.35 -5.68 -12.64
N ILE A 58 -12.08 -4.74 -12.08
CA ILE A 58 -11.96 -4.36 -10.68
C ILE A 58 -12.62 -5.49 -9.88
N GLU A 59 -11.82 -6.39 -9.29
CA GLU A 59 -12.35 -7.22 -8.21
C GLU A 59 -12.50 -6.31 -6.98
N THR A 60 -13.72 -5.81 -6.79
CA THR A 60 -14.14 -5.19 -5.55
C THR A 60 -14.02 -6.25 -4.45
N VAL A 61 -12.95 -6.18 -3.65
CA VAL A 61 -12.85 -6.96 -2.42
C VAL A 61 -13.79 -6.31 -1.40
N GLY A 62 -14.94 -6.97 -1.15
CA GLY A 62 -15.72 -6.98 0.08
C GLY A 62 -16.16 -5.64 0.67
#